data_AF-A0A3D2L8B7-F1
#
_entry.id   AF-A0A3D2L8B7-F1
#
_cell.length_a   1.000
_cell.length_b   1.000
_cell.length_c   1.000
_cell.angle_alpha   90.00
_cell.angle_beta   90.00
_cell.angle_gamma   90.00
#
_symmetry.space_group_name_H-M   'P 1'
#
loop_
_entity.id
_entity.type
_entity.pdbx_description
1 polymer ?
#
loop_
_entity_poly.entity_id
_entity_poly.type
_entity_poly.pdbx_seq_one_letter_code
_entity_poly.pdbx_strand_id
1 'polypeptide(L)'
;MTDRMIDRTPVPEVAGVIIPWFTPANRPTEDRLQETAGLVEALGCNLAFLRAEHVRKVNSSVLLSGGILDRLAEDLRQNDCTVAVVDGDLTPVQQRNLERKLEVKVIDRTGLILEIFGLRARTKEGRLQVELARLLYERSRLVRTWTHLERQRGGGGFLSGPGESQLEADRRMLDDKILRLRRDLDDVKRTRAVQRAGRKRSGKP
;
A
#
# COMPACT_ATOMS: atom_id res chain seq x y z
N MET A 1 -37.94 -17.76 -20.40
CA MET A 1 -36.46 -17.61 -20.50
C MET A 1 -36.06 -16.67 -19.38
N THR A 2 -35.53 -17.22 -18.29
CA THR A 2 -35.22 -16.47 -17.06
C THR A 2 -33.93 -15.69 -17.30
N ASP A 3 -34.02 -14.37 -17.30
CA ASP A 3 -32.89 -13.44 -17.33
C ASP A 3 -32.06 -13.67 -16.06
N ARG A 4 -30.93 -14.35 -16.18
CA ARG A 4 -29.97 -14.47 -15.08
C ARG A 4 -29.27 -13.12 -14.97
N MET A 5 -29.76 -12.28 -14.06
CA MET A 5 -29.00 -11.15 -13.52
C MET A 5 -27.61 -11.66 -13.12
N ILE A 6 -26.58 -11.24 -13.87
CA ILE A 6 -25.19 -11.50 -13.52
C ILE A 6 -24.93 -10.73 -12.23
N ASP A 7 -24.81 -11.45 -11.12
CA ASP A 7 -24.32 -10.90 -9.86
C ASP A 7 -22.90 -10.37 -10.10
N ARG A 8 -22.75 -9.04 -10.04
CA ARG A 8 -21.48 -8.33 -10.22
C ARG A 8 -20.83 -7.98 -8.89
N THR A 9 -21.25 -8.60 -7.79
CA THR A 9 -20.62 -8.37 -6.50
C THR A 9 -19.16 -8.80 -6.60
N PRO A 10 -18.18 -7.89 -6.39
CA PRO A 10 -16.78 -8.26 -6.47
C PRO A 10 -16.51 -9.35 -5.43
N VAL A 11 -15.85 -10.42 -5.85
CA VAL A 11 -15.44 -11.50 -4.94
C VAL A 11 -14.56 -10.85 -3.86
N PRO A 12 -14.90 -11.01 -2.56
CA PRO A 12 -14.12 -10.41 -1.50
C PRO A 12 -12.68 -10.92 -1.54
N GLU A 13 -11.71 -10.00 -1.47
CA GLU A 13 -10.29 -10.37 -1.46
C GLU A 13 -9.99 -11.24 -0.23
N VAL A 14 -9.19 -12.28 -0.42
CA VAL A 14 -8.76 -13.19 0.65
C VAL A 14 -7.33 -12.81 1.06
N ALA A 15 -7.13 -12.51 2.34
CA ALA A 15 -5.88 -11.97 2.88
C ALA A 15 -5.14 -12.99 3.74
N GLY A 16 -3.86 -13.18 3.44
CA GLY A 16 -2.90 -13.85 4.33
C GLY A 16 -1.99 -12.81 5.00
N VAL A 17 -1.85 -12.88 6.32
CA VAL A 17 -1.11 -11.87 7.09
C VAL A 17 0.10 -12.46 7.78
N ILE A 18 1.22 -11.74 7.70
CA ILE A 18 2.39 -11.98 8.54
C ILE A 18 2.77 -10.75 9.36
N ILE A 19 3.18 -10.97 10.60
CA ILE A 19 3.78 -9.94 11.48
C ILE A 19 5.24 -10.33 11.72
N PRO A 20 6.20 -9.76 10.96
CA PRO A 20 7.61 -10.06 11.16
C PRO A 20 8.11 -9.42 12.46
N TRP A 21 8.84 -10.19 13.27
CA TRP A 21 9.56 -9.67 14.43
C TRP A 21 11.00 -10.15 14.42
N PHE A 22 11.91 -9.37 14.99
CA PHE A 22 13.36 -9.59 14.82
C PHE A 22 14.06 -10.00 16.12
N THR A 23 13.57 -9.49 17.26
CA THR A 23 14.12 -9.76 18.59
C THR A 23 13.01 -10.20 19.54
N PRO A 24 13.30 -10.99 20.59
CA PRO A 24 12.29 -11.41 21.56
C PRO A 24 11.51 -10.25 22.20
N ALA A 25 12.15 -9.09 22.38
CA ALA A 25 11.53 -7.88 22.90
C ALA A 25 10.44 -7.30 21.97
N ASN A 26 10.52 -7.59 20.67
CA ASN A 26 9.60 -7.09 19.65
C ASN A 26 8.59 -8.16 19.20
N ARG A 27 8.51 -9.30 19.91
CA ARG A 27 7.50 -10.31 19.62
C ARG A 27 6.11 -9.68 19.79
N PRO A 28 5.20 -9.78 18.81
CA PRO A 28 3.89 -9.16 18.90
C PRO A 28 3.07 -9.79 20.03
N THR A 29 2.36 -8.93 20.74
CA THR A 29 1.38 -9.30 21.78
C THR A 29 0.08 -9.78 21.15
N GLU A 30 -0.81 -10.34 21.96
CA GLU A 30 -2.15 -10.71 21.52
C GLU A 30 -2.93 -9.50 21.00
N ASP A 31 -2.86 -8.36 21.70
CA ASP A 31 -3.50 -7.11 21.26
C ASP A 31 -3.02 -6.68 19.87
N ARG A 32 -1.74 -6.92 19.55
CA ARG A 32 -1.19 -6.60 18.23
C ARG A 32 -1.75 -7.50 17.13
N LEU A 33 -1.94 -8.79 17.43
CA LEU A 33 -2.57 -9.74 16.50
C LEU A 33 -4.02 -9.32 16.24
N GLN A 34 -4.76 -8.98 17.29
CA GLN A 34 -6.15 -8.51 17.21
C GLN A 34 -6.28 -7.19 16.44
N GLU A 35 -5.41 -6.22 16.71
CA GLU A 35 -5.35 -4.95 15.97
C GLU A 35 -5.17 -5.22 14.47
N THR A 36 -4.23 -6.10 14.13
CA THR A 36 -3.89 -6.40 12.73
C THR A 36 -5.04 -7.11 12.02
N ALA A 37 -5.70 -8.07 12.68
CA ALA A 37 -6.91 -8.70 12.17
C ALA A 37 -8.02 -7.67 11.90
N GLY A 38 -8.27 -6.78 12.87
CA GLY A 38 -9.26 -5.71 12.73
C GLY A 38 -8.95 -4.71 11.60
N LEU A 39 -7.67 -4.47 11.28
CA LEU A 39 -7.29 -3.66 10.12
C LEU A 39 -7.63 -4.37 8.80
N VAL A 40 -7.39 -5.67 8.68
CA VAL A 40 -7.73 -6.45 7.48
C VAL A 40 -9.24 -6.52 7.28
N GLU A 41 -9.99 -6.76 8.35
CA GLU A 41 -11.47 -6.73 8.31
C GLU A 41 -11.99 -5.33 7.92
N ALA A 42 -11.38 -4.27 8.44
CA ALA A 42 -11.74 -2.89 8.10
C ALA A 42 -11.46 -2.53 6.63
N LEU A 43 -10.56 -3.24 5.95
CA LEU A 43 -10.33 -3.14 4.51
C LEU A 43 -11.42 -3.87 3.70
N GLY A 44 -12.20 -4.74 4.34
CA GLY A 44 -13.23 -5.57 3.69
C GLY A 44 -12.68 -6.88 3.11
N CYS A 45 -11.49 -7.31 3.55
CA CYS A 45 -10.91 -8.58 3.14
C CYS A 45 -11.31 -9.71 4.09
N ASN A 46 -11.42 -10.92 3.55
CA ASN A 46 -11.57 -12.14 4.36
C ASN A 46 -10.18 -12.58 4.86
N LEU A 47 -9.98 -12.60 6.18
CA LEU A 47 -8.71 -13.05 6.76
C LEU A 47 -8.61 -14.58 6.73
N ALA A 48 -7.72 -15.12 5.90
CA ALA A 48 -7.48 -16.56 5.83
C ALA A 48 -6.60 -17.05 6.99
N PHE A 49 -5.51 -16.33 7.26
CA PHE A 49 -4.59 -16.64 8.35
C PHE A 49 -3.83 -15.40 8.78
N LEU A 50 -3.35 -15.43 10.03
CA LEU A 50 -2.49 -14.41 10.61
C LEU A 50 -1.40 -15.11 11.43
N ARG A 51 -0.13 -14.84 11.12
CA ARG A 51 1.01 -15.43 11.85
C ARG A 51 2.05 -14.39 12.25
N ALA A 52 2.56 -14.51 13.47
CA ALA A 52 3.76 -13.80 13.90
C ALA A 52 5.00 -14.63 13.60
N GLU A 53 5.94 -14.11 12.81
CA GLU A 53 7.09 -14.86 12.30
C GLU A 53 8.42 -14.26 12.76
N HIS A 54 9.28 -15.09 13.38
CA HIS A 54 10.59 -14.65 13.87
C HIS A 54 11.60 -14.59 12.72
N VAL A 55 11.89 -13.39 12.22
CA VAL A 55 12.88 -13.18 11.17
C VAL A 55 14.28 -13.09 11.77
N ARG A 56 14.91 -14.24 12.01
CA ARG A 56 16.27 -14.32 12.58
C ARG A 56 17.35 -13.65 11.72
N LYS A 57 17.23 -13.77 10.40
CA LYS A 57 18.14 -13.16 9.42
C LYS A 57 17.33 -12.46 8.34
N VAL A 58 17.42 -11.14 8.32
CA VAL A 58 16.73 -10.30 7.35
C VAL A 58 17.34 -10.51 5.97
N ASN A 59 16.49 -10.74 4.98
CA ASN A 59 16.89 -10.67 3.57
C ASN A 59 16.66 -9.23 3.08
N SER A 60 17.72 -8.53 2.67
CA SER A 60 17.60 -7.16 2.17
C SER A 60 16.63 -7.01 1.00
N SER A 61 16.46 -8.06 0.19
CA SER A 61 15.61 -8.04 -1.00
C SER A 61 14.13 -8.32 -0.76
N VAL A 62 13.73 -8.96 0.35
CA VAL A 62 12.33 -9.39 0.60
C VAL A 62 11.91 -9.33 2.08
N LEU A 63 12.74 -8.77 2.97
CA LEU A 63 12.61 -8.75 4.44
C LEU A 63 12.69 -10.14 5.10
N LEU A 64 11.94 -11.12 4.58
CA LEU A 64 11.77 -12.46 5.14
C LEU A 64 12.95 -13.39 4.84
N SER A 65 13.19 -14.36 5.71
CA SER A 65 14.12 -15.45 5.42
C SER A 65 13.51 -16.42 4.38
N GLY A 66 14.35 -17.18 3.67
CA GLY A 66 13.89 -18.09 2.61
C GLY A 66 12.81 -19.07 3.08
N GLY A 67 13.05 -19.77 4.20
CA GLY A 67 12.06 -20.72 4.74
C GLY A 67 10.74 -20.07 5.20
N ILE A 68 10.76 -18.83 5.71
CA ILE A 68 9.53 -18.11 6.04
C ILE A 68 8.78 -17.73 4.76
N LEU A 69 9.51 -17.28 3.74
CA LEU A 69 8.93 -16.90 2.47
C LEU A 69 8.29 -18.08 1.74
N ASP A 70 8.96 -19.24 1.72
CA ASP A 70 8.46 -20.44 1.04
C ASP A 70 7.18 -20.96 1.73
N ARG A 71 7.15 -20.95 3.08
CA ARG A 71 5.93 -21.28 3.84
C ARG A 71 4.81 -20.29 3.60
N LEU A 72 5.12 -18.99 3.54
CA LEU A 72 4.13 -17.96 3.24
C LEU A 72 3.52 -18.17 1.85
N ALA A 73 4.35 -18.46 0.84
CA ALA A 73 3.86 -18.74 -0.51
C ALA A 73 2.95 -19.97 -0.56
N GLU A 74 3.31 -21.04 0.16
CA GLU A 74 2.46 -22.23 0.31
C GLU A 74 1.13 -21.90 0.97
N ASP A 75 1.15 -21.24 2.13
CA ASP A 75 -0.06 -20.86 2.88
C ASP A 75 -0.99 -19.98 2.03
N LEU A 76 -0.45 -18.99 1.31
CA LEU A 76 -1.23 -18.12 0.44
C LEU A 76 -1.94 -18.91 -0.66
N ARG A 77 -1.23 -19.84 -1.32
CA ARG A 77 -1.81 -20.68 -2.37
C ARG A 77 -2.82 -21.68 -1.83
N GLN A 78 -2.58 -22.29 -0.67
CA GLN A 78 -3.50 -23.26 -0.07
C GLN A 78 -4.84 -22.63 0.36
N ASN A 79 -4.83 -21.33 0.65
CA ASN A 79 -6.01 -20.59 1.11
C ASN A 79 -6.60 -19.68 0.02
N ASP A 80 -6.15 -19.80 -1.24
CA ASP A 80 -6.57 -18.96 -2.36
C ASP A 80 -6.48 -17.44 -2.05
N CYS A 81 -5.45 -17.03 -1.30
CA CYS A 81 -5.24 -15.64 -0.94
C CYS A 81 -4.93 -14.80 -2.18
N THR A 82 -5.62 -13.67 -2.33
CA THR A 82 -5.38 -12.69 -3.41
C THR A 82 -4.49 -11.53 -2.95
N VAL A 83 -4.31 -11.38 -1.64
CA VAL A 83 -3.46 -10.34 -1.04
C VAL A 83 -2.64 -10.90 0.12
N ALA A 84 -1.37 -10.53 0.15
CA ALA A 84 -0.47 -10.76 1.27
C ALA A 84 -0.24 -9.45 2.03
N VAL A 85 -0.55 -9.45 3.32
CA VAL A 85 -0.31 -8.31 4.21
C VAL A 85 0.93 -8.58 5.04
N VAL A 86 1.90 -7.68 4.94
CA VAL A 86 3.06 -7.65 5.83
C VAL A 86 2.85 -6.54 6.85
N ASP A 87 2.50 -6.88 8.09
CA ASP A 87 2.33 -5.91 9.18
C ASP A 87 3.69 -5.44 9.70
N GLY A 88 4.36 -4.65 8.87
CA GLY A 88 5.65 -4.04 9.11
C GLY A 88 6.00 -3.11 7.95
N ASP A 89 7.14 -2.43 8.03
CA ASP A 89 7.59 -1.55 6.96
C ASP A 89 8.36 -2.32 5.89
N LEU A 90 7.93 -2.17 4.64
CA LEU A 90 8.65 -2.72 3.48
C LEU A 90 9.36 -1.61 2.73
N THR A 91 10.61 -1.82 2.33
CA THR A 91 11.21 -0.96 1.30
C THR A 91 10.51 -1.18 -0.05
N PRO A 92 10.56 -0.22 -0.99
CA PRO A 92 9.97 -0.37 -2.32
C PRO A 92 10.47 -1.62 -3.07
N VAL A 93 11.77 -1.92 -2.93
CA VAL A 93 12.39 -3.09 -3.55
C VAL A 93 11.90 -4.38 -2.89
N GLN A 94 11.75 -4.40 -1.56
CA GLN A 94 11.21 -5.55 -0.84
C GLN A 94 9.78 -5.88 -1.26
N GLN A 95 8.89 -4.88 -1.29
CA GLN A 95 7.52 -5.07 -1.73
C GLN A 95 7.45 -5.64 -3.15
N ARG A 96 8.12 -5.01 -4.12
CA ARG A 96 8.13 -5.49 -5.51
C ARG A 96 8.63 -6.93 -5.63
N ASN A 97 9.69 -7.26 -4.91
CA ASN A 97 10.27 -8.60 -4.97
C ASN A 97 9.37 -9.63 -4.28
N LEU A 98 8.67 -9.26 -3.20
CA LEU A 98 7.67 -10.10 -2.56
C LEU A 98 6.50 -10.35 -3.52
N GLU A 99 5.96 -9.32 -4.18
CA GLU A 99 4.87 -9.47 -5.16
C GLU A 99 5.26 -10.42 -6.29
N ARG A 100 6.49 -10.31 -6.82
CA ARG A 100 6.98 -11.22 -7.85
C ARG A 100 7.08 -12.67 -7.37
N LYS A 101 7.50 -12.87 -6.13
CA LYS A 101 7.75 -14.22 -5.58
C LYS A 101 6.51 -14.90 -5.04
N LEU A 102 5.56 -14.13 -4.51
CA LEU A 102 4.31 -14.62 -3.94
C LEU A 102 3.18 -14.64 -4.97
N GLU A 103 3.35 -13.96 -6.11
CA GLU A 103 2.39 -13.88 -7.22
C GLU A 103 1.02 -13.31 -6.82
N VAL A 104 0.97 -12.57 -5.71
CA VAL A 104 -0.20 -11.86 -5.19
C VAL A 104 0.16 -10.42 -4.85
N LYS A 105 -0.86 -9.56 -4.72
CA LYS A 105 -0.66 -8.17 -4.27
C LYS A 105 -0.04 -8.18 -2.86
N VAL A 106 0.99 -7.37 -2.64
CA VAL A 106 1.61 -7.24 -1.30
C VAL A 106 1.35 -5.85 -0.76
N ILE A 107 0.80 -5.78 0.44
CA ILE A 107 0.49 -4.53 1.13
C ILE A 107 1.26 -4.51 2.45
N ASP A 108 2.01 -3.44 2.69
CA ASP A 108 2.65 -3.21 3.99
C ASP A 108 1.69 -2.48 4.95
N ARG A 109 2.10 -2.28 6.21
CA ARG A 109 1.23 -1.63 7.20
C ARG A 109 0.76 -0.23 6.76
N THR A 110 1.66 0.57 6.19
CA THR A 110 1.33 1.92 5.74
C THR A 110 0.32 1.89 4.61
N GLY A 111 0.50 1.00 3.63
CA GLY A 111 -0.44 0.80 2.53
C GLY A 111 -1.83 0.38 3.04
N LEU A 112 -1.88 -0.57 3.98
CA LEU A 112 -3.13 -1.04 4.58
C LEU A 112 -3.91 0.11 5.24
N ILE A 113 -3.22 0.94 6.03
CA ILE A 113 -3.83 2.10 6.69
C ILE A 113 -4.36 3.11 5.67
N LEU A 114 -3.61 3.38 4.61
CA LEU A 114 -4.03 4.31 3.56
C LEU A 114 -5.28 3.83 2.81
N GLU A 115 -5.36 2.55 2.49
CA GLU A 115 -6.54 1.95 1.84
C GLU A 115 -7.78 2.06 2.74
N ILE A 116 -7.66 1.74 4.04
CA ILE A 116 -8.74 1.88 5.02
C ILE A 116 -9.20 3.34 5.13
N PHE A 117 -8.27 4.30 5.16
CA PHE A 117 -8.61 5.71 5.17
C PHE A 117 -9.31 6.15 3.88
N GLY A 118 -8.96 5.55 2.74
CA GLY A 118 -9.64 5.76 1.46
C GLY A 118 -11.12 5.38 1.54
N LEU A 119 -11.42 4.22 2.13
CA LEU A 119 -12.79 3.74 2.34
C LEU A 119 -13.60 4.63 3.30
N ARG A 120 -12.93 5.22 4.30
CA ARG A 120 -13.58 6.01 5.37
C ARG A 120 -13.68 7.50 5.07
N ALA A 121 -12.92 8.04 4.12
CA ALA A 121 -12.91 9.48 3.83
C ALA A 121 -14.24 9.98 3.23
N ARG A 122 -15.09 10.59 4.07
CA ARG A 122 -16.40 11.12 3.64
C ARG A 122 -16.39 12.60 3.23
N THR A 123 -15.57 13.41 3.86
CA THR A 123 -15.53 14.86 3.59
C THR A 123 -14.57 15.21 2.47
N LYS A 124 -14.81 16.32 1.75
CA LYS A 124 -13.90 16.80 0.69
C LYS A 124 -12.46 16.96 1.20
N GLU A 125 -12.27 17.58 2.37
CA GLU A 125 -10.92 17.73 2.96
C GLU A 125 -10.28 16.37 3.25
N GLY A 126 -11.02 15.44 3.88
CA GLY A 126 -10.50 14.11 4.21
C GLY A 126 -10.12 13.32 2.97
N ARG A 127 -10.93 13.37 1.90
CA ARG A 127 -10.61 12.71 0.62
C ARG A 127 -9.34 13.26 0.01
N LEU A 128 -9.16 14.59 0.00
CA LEU A 128 -7.94 15.23 -0.51
C LEU A 128 -6.71 14.86 0.32
N GLN A 129 -6.82 14.79 1.65
CA GLN A 129 -5.72 14.40 2.53
C GLN A 129 -5.28 12.96 2.29
N VAL A 130 -6.24 12.04 2.19
CA VAL A 130 -5.95 10.62 1.96
C VAL A 130 -5.34 10.41 0.58
N GLU A 131 -5.91 11.02 -0.46
CA GLU A 131 -5.35 10.92 -1.81
C GLU A 131 -3.94 11.51 -1.88
N LEU A 132 -3.70 12.65 -1.22
CA LEU A 132 -2.36 13.24 -1.12
C LEU A 132 -1.38 12.27 -0.44
N ALA A 133 -1.78 11.63 0.66
CA ALA A 133 -0.96 10.66 1.37
C ALA A 133 -0.68 9.42 0.50
N ARG A 134 -1.69 8.92 -0.23
CA ARG A 134 -1.58 7.82 -1.18
C ARG A 134 -0.58 8.12 -2.29
N LEU A 135 -0.67 9.29 -2.94
CA LEU A 135 0.29 9.67 -3.99
C LEU A 135 1.71 9.87 -3.46
N LEU A 136 1.88 10.41 -2.24
CA LEU A 136 3.21 10.54 -1.62
C LEU A 136 3.84 9.18 -1.33
N TYR A 137 3.03 8.22 -0.88
CA TYR A 137 3.45 6.84 -0.64
C TYR A 137 3.76 6.10 -1.95
N GLU A 138 2.91 6.20 -2.97
CA GLU A 138 3.17 5.64 -4.31
C GLU A 138 4.46 6.20 -4.91
N ARG A 139 4.66 7.52 -4.79
CA ARG A 139 5.86 8.18 -5.30
C ARG A 139 7.14 7.68 -4.65
N SER A 140 7.14 7.41 -3.34
CA SER A 140 8.34 6.88 -2.66
C SER A 140 8.62 5.41 -3.05
N ARG A 141 7.62 4.74 -3.62
CA ARG A 141 7.68 3.34 -4.05
C ARG A 141 7.88 3.14 -5.55
N LEU A 142 7.97 4.22 -6.32
CA LEU A 142 8.42 4.16 -7.71
C LEU A 142 9.84 3.61 -7.79
N VAL A 143 9.96 2.38 -8.27
CA VAL A 143 11.23 1.69 -8.49
C VAL A 143 11.45 1.47 -9.98
N ARG A 144 12.69 1.58 -10.46
CA ARG A 144 13.01 1.17 -11.84
C ARG A 144 12.62 -0.29 -12.02
N THR A 145 11.67 -0.55 -12.91
CA THR A 145 11.48 -1.89 -13.44
C THR A 145 12.69 -2.20 -14.31
N TRP A 146 13.56 -3.10 -13.85
CA TRP A 146 14.63 -3.67 -14.68
C TRP A 146 13.93 -4.51 -15.76
N THR A 147 13.49 -3.87 -16.84
CA THR A 147 12.97 -4.58 -17.99
C THR A 147 14.16 -5.03 -18.83
N HIS A 148 14.07 -6.25 -19.35
CA HIS A 148 15.05 -6.93 -20.19
C HIS A 148 15.62 -6.11 -21.36
N LEU A 149 15.05 -4.94 -21.68
CA LEU A 149 15.45 -4.02 -22.75
C LEU A 149 16.88 -3.48 -22.62
N GLU A 150 17.39 -3.24 -21.40
CA GLU A 150 18.78 -2.79 -21.21
C GLU A 150 19.80 -3.93 -21.42
N ARG A 151 19.41 -5.20 -21.20
CA ARG A 151 20.30 -6.35 -21.47
C ARG A 151 20.31 -6.78 -22.93
N GLN A 152 19.22 -6.60 -23.66
CA GLN A 152 19.14 -6.99 -25.07
C GLN A 152 19.84 -6.00 -26.01
N ARG A 153 20.17 -4.79 -25.54
CA ARG A 153 20.82 -3.73 -26.34
C ARG A 153 22.34 -3.64 -26.21
N GLY A 154 22.97 -4.58 -25.52
CA GLY A 154 24.44 -4.63 -25.41
C GLY A 154 24.98 -3.60 -24.42
N GLY A 155 25.96 -4.03 -23.63
CA GLY A 155 26.56 -3.21 -22.60
C GLY A 155 27.25 -1.96 -23.14
N GLY A 156 27.24 -0.90 -22.31
CA GLY A 156 28.12 0.26 -22.44
C GLY A 156 27.83 1.16 -23.65
N GLY A 157 27.08 2.24 -23.44
CA GLY A 157 27.07 3.34 -24.40
C GLY A 157 25.84 4.24 -24.33
N PHE A 158 26.06 5.48 -23.93
CA PHE A 158 25.47 6.69 -24.51
C PHE A 158 24.02 6.60 -25.04
N LEU A 159 23.09 7.16 -24.29
CA LEU A 159 21.83 7.68 -24.85
C LEU A 159 21.89 9.22 -24.81
N SER A 160 22.40 9.79 -25.90
CA SER A 160 22.16 11.18 -26.26
C SER A 160 20.75 11.31 -26.85
N GLY A 161 19.91 12.15 -26.24
CA GLY A 161 18.59 12.59 -26.73
C GLY A 161 17.45 12.44 -25.70
N PRO A 162 16.51 13.40 -25.63
CA PRO A 162 16.27 14.23 -24.44
C PRO A 162 15.97 13.44 -23.15
N GLY A 163 17.03 12.85 -22.57
CA GLY A 163 17.45 12.89 -21.16
C GLY A 163 16.56 12.35 -20.05
N GLU A 164 15.24 12.30 -20.20
CA GLU A 164 14.31 11.93 -19.12
C GLU A 164 14.00 10.43 -19.20
N SER A 165 14.39 9.68 -18.17
CA SER A 165 14.01 8.27 -18.04
C SER A 165 12.50 8.15 -17.80
N GLN A 166 11.87 7.04 -18.23
CA GLN A 166 10.45 6.79 -17.98
C GLN A 166 10.07 6.96 -16.49
N LEU A 167 10.97 6.54 -15.59
CA LEU A 167 10.80 6.72 -14.15
C LEU A 167 10.75 8.19 -13.73
N GLU A 168 11.57 9.06 -14.34
CA GLU A 168 11.55 10.50 -14.07
C GLU A 168 10.27 11.13 -14.60
N ALA A 169 9.81 10.73 -15.79
CA ALA A 169 8.54 11.18 -16.34
C ALA A 169 7.35 10.78 -15.43
N ASP A 170 7.30 9.52 -14.98
CA ASP A 170 6.27 9.04 -14.05
C ASP A 170 6.31 9.80 -12.72
N ARG A 171 7.51 10.02 -12.18
CA ARG A 171 7.72 10.79 -10.95
C ARG A 171 7.26 12.24 -11.11
N ARG A 172 7.54 12.87 -12.25
CA ARG A 172 7.09 14.23 -12.56
C ARG A 172 5.58 14.31 -12.64
N MET A 173 4.92 13.34 -13.28
CA MET A 173 3.45 13.27 -13.32
C MET A 173 2.84 13.15 -11.91
N LEU A 174 3.43 12.35 -11.02
CA LEU A 174 3.00 12.28 -9.62
C LEU A 174 3.23 13.60 -8.89
N ASP A 175 4.38 14.24 -9.07
CA ASP A 175 4.72 15.52 -8.44
C ASP A 175 3.72 16.63 -8.85
N ASP A 176 3.33 16.69 -10.12
CA ASP A 176 2.32 17.64 -10.61
C ASP A 176 0.93 17.38 -9.99
N LYS A 177 0.54 16.11 -9.83
CA LYS A 177 -0.72 15.75 -9.12
C LYS A 177 -0.65 16.12 -7.64
N ILE A 178 0.47 15.85 -6.97
CA ILE A 178 0.70 16.22 -5.56
C ILE A 178 0.60 17.73 -5.38
N LEU A 179 1.20 18.53 -6.26
CA LEU A 179 1.13 19.99 -6.21
C LEU A 179 -0.31 20.51 -6.33
N ARG A 180 -1.10 19.93 -7.25
CA ARG A 180 -2.52 20.28 -7.38
C ARG A 180 -3.32 19.95 -6.12
N LEU A 181 -3.17 18.73 -5.58
CA LEU A 181 -3.88 18.32 -4.38
C LEU A 181 -3.52 19.16 -3.14
N ARG A 182 -2.26 19.60 -3.02
CA ARG A 182 -1.85 20.53 -1.95
C ARG A 182 -2.58 21.86 -2.04
N ARG A 183 -2.69 22.44 -3.23
CA ARG A 183 -3.44 23.69 -3.46
C ARG A 183 -4.92 23.52 -3.13
N ASP A 184 -5.55 22.46 -3.64
CA ASP A 184 -6.95 22.16 -3.38
C ASP A 184 -7.22 21.97 -1.88
N LEU A 185 -6.28 21.33 -1.16
CA LEU A 185 -6.37 21.12 0.27
C LEU A 185 -6.28 22.44 1.05
N ASP A 186 -5.38 23.34 0.65
CA ASP A 186 -5.21 24.66 1.28
C ASP A 186 -6.46 25.55 1.09
N ASP A 187 -7.08 25.49 -0.10
CA ASP A 187 -8.32 26.19 -0.37
C ASP A 187 -9.48 25.68 0.51
N VAL A 188 -9.63 24.37 0.63
CA VAL A 188 -10.66 23.76 1.50
C VAL A 188 -10.43 24.12 2.96
N LYS A 189 -9.17 24.14 3.42
CA LYS A 189 -8.81 24.57 4.78
C LYS A 189 -9.18 26.02 5.02
N ARG A 190 -8.89 26.92 4.07
CA ARG A 190 -9.25 28.34 4.15
C ARG A 190 -10.75 28.52 4.27
N THR A 191 -11.55 27.86 3.42
CA THR A 191 -13.03 27.91 3.51
C THR A 191 -13.54 27.42 4.86
N ARG A 192 -13.00 26.32 5.38
CA ARG A 192 -13.38 25.79 6.71
C ARG A 192 -13.03 26.75 7.85
N ALA A 193 -11.90 27.46 7.77
CA ALA A 193 -11.52 28.45 8.77
C ALA A 193 -12.51 29.63 8.81
N VAL A 194 -12.93 30.14 7.65
CA VAL A 194 -13.95 31.19 7.54
C VAL A 194 -15.29 30.74 8.14
N GLN A 195 -15.75 29.53 7.80
CA GLN A 195 -16.99 28.97 8.34
C GLN A 195 -16.95 28.82 9.87
N ARG A 196 -15.83 28.33 10.43
CA ARG A 196 -15.65 28.21 11.88
C ARG A 196 -15.65 29.57 12.57
N ALA A 197 -14.98 30.56 12.00
CA ALA A 197 -14.97 31.93 12.53
C ALA A 197 -16.38 32.55 12.54
N GLY A 198 -17.17 32.31 11.50
CA GLY A 198 -18.57 32.74 11.42
C GLY A 198 -19.45 32.09 12.50
N ARG A 199 -19.31 30.77 12.73
CA ARG A 199 -20.06 30.06 13.78
C ARG A 199 -19.75 30.59 15.17
N LYS A 200 -18.46 30.79 15.50
CA LYS A 200 -17.99 31.35 16.77
C LYS A 200 -18.56 32.75 17.05
N ARG A 201 -18.73 33.58 16.02
CA ARG A 201 -19.37 34.91 16.14
C ARG A 201 -20.89 34.83 16.36
N SER A 202 -21.54 33.80 15.84
CA SER A 202 -23.00 33.60 15.93
C SER A 202 -23.47 32.86 17.18
N GLY A 203 -22.57 32.47 18.09
CA GLY A 203 -22.89 31.70 19.30
C GLY A 203 -23.41 30.29 19.04
N LYS A 204 -23.37 29.81 17.79
CA LYS A 204 -23.71 28.43 17.42
C LYS A 204 -22.44 27.58 17.46
N PRO A 205 -22.49 26.36 18.03
CA PRO A 205 -21.34 25.44 18.03
C PRO A 205 -20.84 25.12 16.61
#